data_AF-A0A3N5XWN4-F1
#
_entry.id   AF-A0A3N5XWN4-F1
#
_cell.length_a   1.000
_cell.length_b   1.000
_cell.length_c   1.000
_cell.angle_alpha   90.00
_cell.angle_beta   90.00
_cell.angle_gamma   90.00
#
_symmetry.space_group_name_H-M   'P 1'
#
loop_
_entity.id
_entity.type
_entity.pdbx_description
1 polymer ?
#
loop_
_entity_poly.entity_id
_entity_poly.type
_entity_poly.pdbx_seq_one_letter_code
_entity_poly.pdbx_strand_id
1 'polypeptide(L)'
;MPSLPQTGQESQSISSRKIGACEMSAGNKELVRKYFAALSGQPKPVELVNLYVEEQPLRDHILQTEIGFPQYFLESEDMIAEGDQVAVKARLRGTHLGTFNGIPATGRYIDVPFHITYRIKNGKIIDHWMIMDSLVFLQQLGVMQQQA
;
A
#
# COMPACT_ATOMS: atom_id res chain seq x y z
N MET A 1 38.46 35.32 -33.57
CA MET A 1 38.62 34.05 -32.83
C MET A 1 37.35 33.83 -32.03
N PRO A 2 36.57 32.75 -32.26
CA PRO A 2 35.36 32.49 -31.49
C PRO A 2 35.71 31.71 -30.21
N SER A 3 35.18 32.15 -29.09
CA SER A 3 35.27 31.49 -27.79
C SER A 3 34.30 30.30 -27.71
N LEU A 4 34.81 29.14 -27.27
CA LEU A 4 34.04 27.92 -27.01
C LEU A 4 33.12 28.08 -25.78
N PRO A 5 31.94 27.45 -25.76
CA PRO A 5 31.07 27.45 -24.59
C PRO A 5 31.62 26.54 -23.48
N GLN A 6 31.50 26.98 -22.22
CA GLN A 6 31.90 26.22 -21.03
C GLN A 6 30.89 25.09 -20.74
N THR A 7 31.12 23.91 -21.31
CA THR A 7 30.38 22.68 -20.99
C THR A 7 31.06 21.99 -19.80
N GLY A 8 30.73 22.41 -18.56
CA GLY A 8 31.40 21.84 -17.38
C GLY A 8 30.63 21.85 -16.05
N GLN A 9 29.52 22.59 -15.93
CA GLN A 9 28.83 22.75 -14.64
C GLN A 9 27.49 21.98 -14.52
N GLU A 10 26.91 21.46 -15.61
CA GLU A 10 25.61 20.77 -15.53
C GLU A 10 25.71 19.33 -14.95
N SER A 11 26.78 18.58 -15.25
CA SER A 11 26.91 17.16 -14.87
C SER A 11 26.95 16.90 -13.35
N GLN A 12 27.50 17.81 -12.55
CA GLN A 12 27.57 17.62 -11.08
C GLN A 12 26.20 17.85 -10.41
N SER A 13 25.34 18.69 -10.98
CA SER A 13 24.02 19.02 -10.42
C SER A 13 22.95 17.93 -10.67
N ILE A 14 23.06 17.21 -11.79
CA ILE A 14 22.14 16.13 -12.15
C ILE A 14 22.46 14.87 -11.32
N SER A 15 23.74 14.61 -11.05
CA SER A 15 24.17 13.45 -10.26
C SER A 15 23.70 13.54 -8.79
N SER A 16 23.82 14.70 -8.15
CA SER A 16 23.41 14.87 -6.75
C SER A 16 21.89 14.81 -6.56
N ARG A 17 21.10 15.38 -7.49
CA ARG A 17 19.63 15.28 -7.46
C ARG A 17 19.14 13.85 -7.66
N LYS A 18 19.78 13.08 -8.55
CA LYS A 18 19.43 11.66 -8.78
C LYS A 18 19.74 10.76 -7.58
N ILE A 19 20.85 11.01 -6.88
CA ILE A 19 21.22 10.25 -5.68
C ILE A 19 20.16 10.48 -4.57
N GLY A 20 19.79 11.73 -4.29
CA GLY A 20 18.79 12.03 -3.25
C GLY A 20 17.39 11.47 -3.56
N ALA A 21 16.98 11.44 -4.84
CA ALA A 21 15.72 10.82 -5.24
C ALA A 21 15.74 9.28 -5.06
N CYS A 22 16.87 8.63 -5.31
CA CYS A 22 17.04 7.19 -5.11
C CYS A 22 17.09 6.81 -3.62
N GLU A 23 17.73 7.64 -2.79
CA GLU A 23 17.76 7.43 -1.32
C GLU A 23 16.36 7.61 -0.72
N MET A 24 15.63 8.64 -1.16
CA MET A 24 14.25 8.87 -0.73
C MET A 24 13.33 7.72 -1.14
N SER A 25 13.41 7.25 -2.39
CA SER A 25 12.57 6.14 -2.85
C SER A 25 12.89 4.82 -2.14
N ALA A 26 14.16 4.57 -1.81
CA ALA A 26 14.57 3.44 -0.98
C ALA A 26 14.01 3.52 0.45
N GLY A 27 14.08 4.70 1.08
CA GLY A 27 13.52 4.93 2.42
C GLY A 27 11.99 4.78 2.45
N ASN A 28 11.31 5.27 1.42
CA ASN A 28 9.86 5.14 1.25
C ASN A 28 9.44 3.68 1.06
N LYS A 29 10.18 2.92 0.24
CA LYS A 29 9.96 1.48 0.06
C LYS A 29 10.08 0.72 1.38
N GLU A 30 11.10 1.05 2.17
CA GLU A 30 11.32 0.41 3.47
C GLU A 30 10.24 0.76 4.50
N LEU A 31 9.73 1.99 4.47
CA LEU A 31 8.59 2.39 5.30
C LEU A 31 7.35 1.53 4.99
N VAL A 32 7.01 1.36 3.71
CA VAL A 32 5.84 0.56 3.31
C VAL A 32 6.04 -0.92 3.67
N ARG A 33 7.26 -1.46 3.54
CA ARG A 33 7.56 -2.82 3.99
C ARG A 33 7.31 -2.99 5.50
N LYS A 34 7.80 -2.06 6.32
CA LYS A 34 7.58 -2.08 7.77
C LYS A 34 6.10 -1.96 8.12
N TYR A 35 5.38 -1.09 7.41
CA TYR A 35 3.93 -0.93 7.56
C TYR A 35 3.18 -2.24 7.26
N PHE A 36 3.48 -2.92 6.15
CA PHE A 36 2.87 -4.23 5.82
C PHE A 36 3.17 -5.28 6.88
N ALA A 37 4.44 -5.39 7.30
CA ALA A 37 4.86 -6.35 8.33
C ALA A 37 4.20 -6.07 9.69
N ALA A 38 4.01 -4.79 10.04
CA ALA A 38 3.39 -4.39 11.30
C ALA A 38 1.87 -4.61 11.32
N LEU A 39 1.18 -4.63 10.17
CA LEU A 39 -0.26 -4.85 10.14
C LEU A 39 -0.66 -6.31 9.85
N SER A 40 0.17 -7.05 9.12
CA SER A 40 -0.16 -8.41 8.68
C SER A 40 -0.27 -9.38 9.87
N GLY A 41 -1.38 -10.13 9.94
CA GLY A 41 -1.54 -11.27 10.86
C GLY A 41 -1.70 -10.92 12.34
N GLN A 42 -1.91 -9.64 12.68
CA GLN A 42 -2.10 -9.18 14.05
C GLN A 42 -3.25 -8.17 14.15
N PRO A 43 -3.81 -7.96 15.36
CA PRO A 43 -4.80 -6.92 15.58
C PRO A 43 -4.25 -5.56 15.18
N LYS A 44 -5.11 -4.69 14.64
CA LYS A 44 -4.71 -3.39 14.09
C LYS A 44 -5.22 -2.27 14.99
N PRO A 45 -4.60 -2.04 16.17
CA PRO A 45 -5.01 -0.96 17.05
C PRO A 45 -4.78 0.39 16.37
N VAL A 46 -5.65 1.35 16.68
CA VAL A 46 -5.64 2.69 16.06
C VAL A 46 -4.28 3.37 16.23
N GLU A 47 -3.63 3.14 17.38
CA GLU A 47 -2.32 3.66 17.71
C GLU A 47 -1.25 3.18 16.72
N LEU A 48 -1.28 1.89 16.35
CA LEU A 48 -0.33 1.31 15.40
C LEU A 48 -0.52 1.88 13.99
N VAL A 49 -1.78 2.03 13.56
CA VAL A 49 -2.10 2.61 12.25
C VAL A 49 -1.63 4.07 12.17
N ASN A 50 -1.83 4.82 13.25
CA ASN A 50 -1.44 6.25 13.34
C ASN A 50 0.08 6.48 13.25
N LEU A 51 0.91 5.47 13.53
CA LEU A 51 2.36 5.56 13.35
C LEU A 51 2.75 5.69 11.88
N TYR A 52 1.99 5.08 10.97
CA TYR A 52 2.34 4.98 9.55
C TYR A 52 1.46 5.84 8.64
N VAL A 53 0.21 6.08 9.02
CA VAL A 53 -0.80 6.73 8.17
C VAL A 53 -1.25 8.03 8.81
N GLU A 54 -1.27 9.15 8.08
CA GLU A 54 -1.91 10.41 8.51
C GLU A 54 -3.31 10.58 7.92
N GLU A 55 -3.55 10.00 6.77
CA GLU A 55 -4.79 10.15 6.01
C GLU A 55 -5.95 9.37 6.65
N GLN A 56 -7.04 10.07 6.97
CA GLN A 56 -8.18 9.50 7.69
C GLN A 56 -8.92 8.41 6.90
N PRO A 57 -9.25 8.58 5.60
CA PRO A 57 -9.93 7.54 4.85
C PRO A 57 -9.19 6.20 4.80
N LEU A 58 -7.86 6.17 4.68
CA LEU A 58 -7.10 4.92 4.79
C LEU A 58 -7.20 4.31 6.19
N ARG A 59 -7.14 5.11 7.26
CA ARG A 59 -7.29 4.60 8.63
C ARG A 59 -8.65 3.94 8.81
N ASP A 60 -9.72 4.60 8.40
CA ASP A 60 -11.07 4.07 8.48
C ASP A 60 -11.20 2.78 7.66
N HIS A 61 -10.64 2.75 6.45
CA HIS A 61 -10.64 1.56 5.61
C HIS A 61 -9.92 0.37 6.27
N ILE A 62 -8.76 0.59 6.91
CA ILE A 62 -8.02 -0.45 7.63
C ILE A 62 -8.84 -1.01 8.78
N LEU A 63 -9.49 -0.15 9.56
CA LEU A 63 -10.29 -0.55 10.72
C LEU A 63 -11.57 -1.29 10.30
N GLN A 64 -12.25 -0.84 9.25
CA GLN A 64 -13.41 -1.54 8.69
C GLN A 64 -13.04 -2.92 8.14
N THR A 65 -11.87 -3.02 7.50
CA THR A 65 -11.35 -4.32 7.02
C THR A 65 -11.00 -5.25 8.17
N GLU A 66 -10.44 -4.73 9.26
CA GLU A 66 -10.15 -5.52 10.48
C GLU A 66 -11.43 -6.04 11.16
N ILE A 67 -12.53 -5.26 11.13
CA ILE A 67 -13.84 -5.72 11.63
C ILE A 67 -14.34 -6.91 10.80
N GLY A 68 -14.30 -6.80 9.47
CA GLY A 68 -14.76 -7.86 8.57
C GLY A 68 -13.87 -9.11 8.59
N PHE A 69 -12.56 -8.89 8.62
CA PHE A 69 -11.52 -9.92 8.51
C PHE A 69 -10.52 -9.77 9.65
N PRO A 70 -10.85 -10.20 10.88
CA PRO A 70 -9.95 -10.07 12.02
C PRO A 70 -8.58 -10.68 11.73
N GLN A 71 -7.51 -9.93 12.03
CA GLN A 71 -6.12 -10.34 11.84
C GLN A 71 -5.79 -10.79 10.41
N TYR A 72 -6.39 -10.15 9.40
CA TYR A 72 -6.06 -10.43 8.01
C TYR A 72 -4.56 -10.25 7.72
N PHE A 73 -4.08 -11.06 6.80
CA PHE A 73 -2.71 -11.07 6.31
C PHE A 73 -2.60 -10.23 5.05
N LEU A 74 -1.56 -9.41 5.01
CA LEU A 74 -1.12 -8.67 3.85
C LEU A 74 0.22 -9.23 3.39
N GLU A 75 0.31 -9.59 2.12
CA GLU A 75 1.54 -10.07 1.49
C GLU A 75 1.86 -9.17 0.29
N SER A 76 3.00 -8.48 0.33
CA SER A 76 3.50 -7.72 -0.81
C SER A 76 4.22 -8.67 -1.79
N GLU A 77 3.75 -8.75 -3.03
CA GLU A 77 4.38 -9.53 -4.10
C GLU A 77 5.45 -8.70 -4.83
N ASP A 78 5.18 -7.42 -5.08
CA ASP A 78 6.12 -6.50 -5.74
C ASP A 78 5.93 -5.07 -5.21
N MET A 79 7.00 -4.27 -5.26
CA MET A 79 6.99 -2.90 -4.78
C MET A 79 7.94 -2.00 -5.58
N ILE A 80 7.38 -0.94 -6.15
CA ILE A 80 8.09 0.06 -6.95
C ILE A 80 7.96 1.41 -6.25
N ALA A 81 9.05 2.17 -6.18
CA ALA A 81 9.06 3.47 -5.54
C ALA A 81 9.71 4.50 -6.47
N GLU A 82 9.06 5.64 -6.66
CA GLU A 82 9.55 6.77 -7.43
C GLU A 82 9.19 8.06 -6.68
N GLY A 83 10.21 8.85 -6.32
CA GLY A 83 9.99 10.06 -5.55
C GLY A 83 9.27 9.79 -4.21
N ASP A 84 8.12 10.44 -4.04
CA ASP A 84 7.25 10.31 -2.88
C ASP A 84 6.16 9.23 -3.02
N GLN A 85 6.14 8.49 -4.13
CA GLN A 85 5.14 7.46 -4.39
C GLN A 85 5.71 6.05 -4.26
N VAL A 86 4.91 5.14 -3.71
CA VAL A 86 5.22 3.71 -3.62
C VAL A 86 4.01 2.92 -4.11
N ALA A 87 4.16 2.23 -5.23
CA ALA A 87 3.19 1.28 -5.75
C ALA A 87 3.50 -0.13 -5.24
N VAL A 88 2.48 -0.84 -4.77
CA VAL A 88 2.57 -2.19 -4.22
C VAL A 88 1.57 -3.08 -4.93
N LYS A 89 2.05 -4.22 -5.44
CA LYS A 89 1.22 -5.36 -5.82
C LYS A 89 1.17 -6.31 -4.63
N ALA A 90 -0.02 -6.65 -4.15
CA ALA A 90 -0.17 -7.39 -2.91
C ALA A 90 -1.38 -8.34 -2.93
N ARG A 91 -1.44 -9.21 -1.92
CA ARG A 91 -2.58 -10.09 -1.65
C ARG A 91 -3.13 -9.84 -0.27
N LEU A 92 -4.46 -9.85 -0.16
CA LEU A 92 -5.19 -9.83 1.10
C LEU A 92 -5.73 -11.22 1.37
N ARG A 93 -5.37 -11.77 2.52
CA ARG A 93 -5.77 -13.11 2.97
C ARG A 93 -6.44 -13.02 4.34
N GLY A 94 -7.57 -13.67 4.52
CA GLY A 94 -8.26 -13.64 5.81
C GLY A 94 -9.55 -14.42 5.81
N THR A 95 -10.12 -14.59 7.00
CA THR A 95 -11.42 -15.25 7.17
C THR A 95 -12.47 -14.20 7.45
N HIS A 96 -13.57 -14.23 6.71
CA HIS A 96 -14.68 -13.28 6.86
C HIS A 96 -15.51 -13.63 8.10
N LEU A 97 -15.17 -13.01 9.23
CA LEU A 97 -15.75 -13.32 10.56
C LEU A 97 -16.59 -12.18 11.14
N GLY A 98 -16.53 -10.98 10.56
CA GLY A 98 -17.41 -9.86 10.91
C GLY A 98 -18.23 -9.38 9.73
N THR A 99 -18.98 -8.30 9.92
CA THR A 99 -19.73 -7.66 8.83
C THR A 99 -18.79 -6.78 8.03
N PHE A 100 -18.75 -6.96 6.71
CA PHE A 100 -17.95 -6.14 5.80
C PHE A 100 -18.83 -5.60 4.66
N ASN A 101 -18.86 -4.27 4.48
CA ASN A 101 -19.66 -3.59 3.44
C ASN A 101 -21.14 -4.06 3.39
N GLY A 102 -21.74 -4.29 4.56
CA GLY A 102 -23.14 -4.76 4.69
C GLY A 102 -23.33 -6.26 4.47
N ILE A 103 -22.28 -7.02 4.16
CA ILE A 103 -22.31 -8.47 4.04
C ILE A 103 -22.02 -9.07 5.42
N PRO A 104 -22.94 -9.87 6.01
CA PRO A 104 -22.70 -10.56 7.26
C PRO A 104 -21.53 -11.56 7.15
N ALA A 105 -20.94 -11.91 8.30
CA ALA A 105 -19.86 -12.88 8.38
C ALA A 105 -20.23 -14.21 7.68
N THR A 106 -19.44 -14.59 6.67
CA THR A 106 -19.69 -15.81 5.88
C THR A 106 -18.89 -17.02 6.37
N GLY A 107 -17.90 -16.81 7.24
CA GLY A 107 -16.95 -17.84 7.68
C GLY A 107 -15.98 -18.33 6.60
N ARG A 108 -16.01 -17.75 5.40
CA ARG A 108 -15.17 -18.16 4.28
C ARG A 108 -13.79 -17.52 4.36
N TYR A 109 -12.80 -18.28 3.92
CA TYR A 109 -11.45 -17.78 3.68
C TYR A 109 -11.37 -17.10 2.31
N ILE A 110 -10.71 -15.96 2.26
CA ILE A 110 -10.44 -15.23 1.03
C ILE A 110 -8.93 -15.09 0.80
N ASP A 111 -8.56 -15.00 -0.47
CA ASP A 111 -7.23 -14.69 -0.96
C ASP A 111 -7.36 -13.89 -2.26
N VAL A 112 -7.27 -12.56 -2.15
CA VAL A 112 -7.62 -11.62 -3.22
C VAL A 112 -6.44 -10.72 -3.56
N PRO A 113 -6.07 -10.61 -4.85
CA PRO A 113 -5.04 -9.68 -5.29
C PRO A 113 -5.56 -8.23 -5.28
N PHE A 114 -4.68 -7.30 -4.92
CA PHE A 114 -4.94 -5.87 -5.00
C PHE A 114 -3.67 -5.11 -5.36
N HIS A 115 -3.85 -3.90 -5.89
CA HIS A 115 -2.79 -2.92 -6.09
C HIS A 115 -3.10 -1.69 -5.24
N ILE A 116 -2.06 -1.15 -4.62
CA ILE A 116 -2.17 0.09 -3.87
C ILE A 116 -0.97 0.98 -4.15
N THR A 117 -1.24 2.24 -4.42
CA THR A 117 -0.22 3.29 -4.50
C THR A 117 -0.38 4.20 -3.30
N TYR A 118 0.72 4.40 -2.57
CA TYR A 118 0.81 5.33 -1.45
C TYR A 118 1.59 6.57 -1.86
N ARG A 119 1.17 7.73 -1.34
CA ARG A 119 1.99 8.94 -1.34
C ARG A 119 2.51 9.20 0.07
N ILE A 120 3.81 9.43 0.19
CA ILE A 120 4.52 9.49 1.47
C ILE A 120 5.14 10.86 1.65
N LYS A 121 4.91 11.47 2.81
CA LYS A 121 5.53 12.74 3.19
C LYS A 121 5.94 12.68 4.65
N ASN A 122 7.13 13.19 4.96
CA ASN A 122 7.66 13.23 6.33
C ASN A 122 7.63 11.87 7.04
N GLY A 123 7.88 10.78 6.30
CA GLY A 123 7.88 9.43 6.83
C GLY A 123 6.49 8.89 7.20
N LYS A 124 5.42 9.36 6.55
CA LYS A 124 4.07 8.80 6.71
C LYS A 124 3.26 8.83 5.42
N ILE A 125 2.28 7.94 5.32
CA ILE A 125 1.33 7.85 4.22
C ILE A 125 0.30 8.97 4.38
N ILE A 126 0.25 9.87 3.39
CA ILE A 126 -0.65 11.03 3.37
C ILE A 126 -1.79 10.89 2.35
N ASP A 127 -1.74 9.86 1.51
CA ASP A 127 -2.71 9.59 0.46
C ASP A 127 -2.57 8.14 -0.01
N HIS A 128 -3.65 7.57 -0.51
CA HIS A 128 -3.65 6.23 -1.08
C HIS A 128 -4.61 6.12 -2.25
N TRP A 129 -4.28 5.23 -3.18
CA TRP A 129 -5.18 4.81 -4.24
C TRP A 129 -5.10 3.30 -4.38
N MET A 130 -6.24 2.62 -4.19
CA MET A 130 -6.33 1.16 -4.18
C MET A 130 -7.27 0.66 -5.27
N ILE A 131 -6.88 -0.42 -5.93
CA ILE A 131 -7.75 -1.25 -6.77
C ILE A 131 -7.64 -2.68 -6.28
N MET A 132 -8.79 -3.33 -6.06
CA MET A 132 -8.90 -4.73 -5.70
C MET A 132 -9.77 -5.45 -6.72
N ASP A 133 -9.50 -6.74 -6.98
CA ASP A 133 -10.40 -7.57 -7.77
C ASP A 133 -11.69 -7.86 -7.00
N SER A 134 -12.68 -6.99 -7.18
CA SER A 134 -13.97 -7.06 -6.50
C SER A 134 -14.79 -8.26 -6.92
N LEU A 135 -14.63 -8.74 -8.17
CA LEU A 135 -15.34 -9.91 -8.65
C LEU A 135 -14.85 -11.17 -7.93
N VAL A 136 -13.54 -11.37 -7.89
CA VAL A 136 -12.93 -12.49 -7.16
C VAL A 136 -13.28 -12.41 -5.68
N PHE A 137 -13.24 -11.21 -5.08
CA PHE A 137 -13.63 -11.00 -3.69
C PHE A 137 -15.09 -11.44 -3.41
N LEU A 138 -16.05 -10.95 -4.20
CA LEU A 138 -17.47 -11.26 -4.01
C LEU A 138 -17.77 -12.75 -4.28
N GLN A 139 -17.08 -13.38 -5.22
CA GLN A 139 -17.18 -14.82 -5.46
C GLN A 139 -16.64 -15.63 -4.29
N GLN A 140 -15.48 -15.28 -3.73
CA GLN A 140 -14.90 -15.98 -2.59
C GLN A 140 -15.71 -15.78 -1.29
N LEU A 141 -16.39 -14.63 -1.15
CA LEU A 141 -17.39 -14.42 -0.11
C LEU A 141 -18.68 -15.23 -0.34
N GLY A 142 -18.88 -15.81 -1.52
CA GLY A 142 -20.07 -16.61 -1.85
C GLY A 142 -21.34 -15.79 -2.07
N VAL A 143 -21.20 -14.47 -2.26
CA VAL A 143 -22.34 -13.57 -2.55
C VAL A 143 -22.59 -13.40 -4.05
N MET A 144 -21.65 -13.85 -4.89
CA MET A 144 -21.79 -13.89 -6.34
C MET A 144 -21.40 -15.28 -6.85
N GLN A 145 -22.17 -15.79 -7.81
CA GLN A 145 -21.90 -17.09 -8.44
C GLN A 145 -20.68 -16.99 -9.37
N GLN A 146 -19.87 -18.03 -9.41
CA GLN A 146 -18.85 -18.19 -10.43
C GLN A 146 -19.53 -18.60 -11.73
N GLN A 147 -19.40 -17.81 -12.79
CA GLN A 147 -19.79 -18.26 -14.11
C GLN A 147 -18.75 -19.26 -14.59
N ALA A 148 -19.20 -20.50 -14.82
CA ALA A 148 -18.43 -21.59 -15.40
C ALA A 148 -18.24 -21.40 -16.91
#